data_AF-A0A3E0PK79-F1
#
_entry.id   AF-A0A3E0PK79-F1
#
_cell.length_a   1.000
_cell.length_b   1.000
_cell.length_c   1.000
_cell.angle_alpha   90.00
_cell.angle_beta   90.00
_cell.angle_gamma   90.00
#
_symmetry.space_group_name_H-M   'P 1'
#
loop_
_entity.id
_entity.type
_entity.pdbx_description
1 polymer ?
#
loop_
_entity_poly.entity_id
_entity_poly.type
_entity_poly.pdbx_seq_one_letter_code
_entity_poly.pdbx_strand_id
1 'polypeptide(L)'
;MKKCPKCGNAYTDESLVYCLSDGTVLEDDDPAGTEAFNAADTGDSSRTTAKGDKRVKIDIPDREEVPTRESLKEASSAGSSGKNGIGLAGVLGIVALAVVVTAGATALLVYFLILPQASSGNTTSNTANSSEVNDLKQQMEELSNRIQDGKNPSPGSTDPDDREVYIEQKRRVNSPGDGFLALRDQPSAKVGRRLAKIPHGEVVDLGACQDRTETIGGRTGRWCRVRWNGLWGWAFDVWLE
;
A
#
# COMPACT_ATOMS: atom_id res chain seq x y z
N MET A 1 -2.70 -7.20 -26.67
CA MET A 1 -3.64 -8.05 -25.89
C MET A 1 -2.94 -8.41 -24.60
N LYS A 2 -3.65 -8.42 -23.48
CA LYS A 2 -3.05 -8.72 -22.17
C LYS A 2 -3.30 -10.17 -21.79
N LYS A 3 -2.29 -10.88 -21.27
CA LYS A 3 -2.45 -12.28 -20.83
C LYS A 3 -2.20 -12.43 -19.33
N CYS A 4 -2.98 -13.30 -18.70
CA CYS A 4 -2.73 -13.70 -17.32
C CYS A 4 -1.69 -14.82 -17.29
N PRO A 5 -0.56 -14.65 -16.57
CA PRO A 5 0.51 -15.66 -16.52
C PRO A 5 0.09 -16.93 -15.75
N LYS A 6 -0.97 -16.88 -14.93
CA LYS A 6 -1.41 -18.04 -14.14
C LYS A 6 -2.43 -18.92 -14.86
N CYS A 7 -3.47 -18.32 -15.43
CA CYS A 7 -4.56 -19.08 -16.06
C CYS A 7 -4.47 -19.11 -17.59
N GLY A 8 -3.61 -18.29 -18.20
CA GLY A 8 -3.44 -18.23 -19.66
C GLY A 8 -4.57 -17.51 -20.39
N ASN A 9 -5.57 -16.97 -19.69
CA ASN A 9 -6.64 -16.20 -20.31
C ASN A 9 -6.07 -14.90 -20.92
N ALA A 10 -6.51 -14.60 -22.14
CA ALA A 10 -6.19 -13.37 -22.85
C ALA A 10 -7.38 -12.40 -22.78
N TYR A 11 -7.09 -11.13 -22.51
CA TYR A 11 -8.06 -10.05 -22.44
C TYR A 11 -7.75 -9.02 -23.54
N THR A 12 -8.80 -8.56 -24.23
CA THR A 12 -8.71 -7.53 -25.27
C THR A 12 -8.87 -6.12 -24.72
N ASP A 13 -9.32 -5.99 -23.47
CA ASP A 13 -9.50 -4.70 -22.81
C ASP A 13 -8.16 -4.21 -22.22
N GLU A 14 -7.64 -3.12 -22.76
CA GLU A 14 -6.37 -2.52 -22.35
C GLU A 14 -6.45 -1.86 -20.97
N SER A 15 -7.64 -1.50 -20.50
CA SER A 15 -7.86 -0.88 -19.19
C SER A 15 -7.78 -1.89 -18.03
N LEU A 16 -7.88 -3.19 -18.32
CA LEU A 16 -7.74 -4.26 -17.34
C LEU A 16 -6.27 -4.42 -16.94
N VAL A 17 -5.99 -4.20 -15.65
CA VAL A 17 -4.65 -4.36 -15.05
C VAL A 17 -4.51 -5.72 -14.35
N TYR A 18 -5.62 -6.34 -13.95
CA TYR A 18 -5.66 -7.58 -13.20
C TYR A 18 -6.58 -8.61 -13.86
N CYS A 19 -6.22 -9.88 -13.76
CA CYS A 19 -7.01 -11.00 -14.25
C CYS A 19 -8.32 -11.13 -13.46
N LEU A 20 -9.43 -11.28 -14.18
CA LEU A 20 -10.76 -11.38 -13.56
C LEU A 20 -10.98 -12.68 -12.77
N SER A 21 -10.23 -13.74 -13.07
CA SER A 21 -10.39 -15.05 -12.41
C SER A 21 -9.67 -15.14 -11.07
N ASP A 22 -8.50 -14.53 -10.94
CA ASP A 22 -7.59 -14.76 -9.80
C ASP A 22 -6.93 -13.48 -9.26
N GLY A 23 -7.17 -12.32 -9.88
CA GLY A 23 -6.59 -11.03 -9.47
C GLY A 23 -5.09 -10.88 -9.77
N THR A 24 -4.46 -11.80 -10.51
CA THR A 24 -3.05 -11.69 -10.88
C THR A 24 -2.85 -10.53 -11.87
N VAL A 25 -1.77 -9.76 -11.76
CA VAL A 25 -1.43 -8.68 -12.69
C VAL A 25 -1.27 -9.26 -14.11
N LEU A 26 -1.90 -8.61 -15.09
CA LEU A 26 -1.80 -9.00 -16.49
C LEU A 26 -0.50 -8.48 -17.11
N GLU A 27 0.09 -9.26 -18.00
CA GLU A 27 1.27 -8.87 -18.76
C GLU A 27 0.86 -8.46 -20.18
N ASP A 28 1.46 -7.39 -20.69
CA ASP A 28 1.31 -6.97 -22.08
C ASP A 28 2.07 -7.96 -22.96
N ASP A 29 1.33 -8.70 -23.79
CA ASP A 29 1.88 -9.60 -24.79
C ASP A 29 2.31 -8.71 -25.98
N ASP A 30 3.37 -7.91 -25.77
CA ASP A 30 4.02 -7.15 -26.83
C ASP A 30 4.72 -8.17 -27.73
N PRO A 31 4.25 -8.40 -28.96
CA PRO A 31 4.96 -9.30 -29.87
C PRO A 31 6.31 -8.66 -30.12
N ALA A 32 7.37 -9.33 -29.65
CA ALA A 32 8.76 -8.93 -29.75
C ALA A 32 9.07 -8.18 -31.05
N GLY A 33 9.00 -6.85 -30.99
CA GLY A 33 9.54 -5.94 -31.98
C GLY A 33 11.04 -6.08 -31.91
N THR A 34 11.59 -6.92 -32.77
CA THR A 34 13.03 -7.10 -32.95
C THR A 34 13.53 -5.89 -33.76
N GLU A 35 13.54 -4.71 -33.15
CA GLU A 35 14.18 -3.53 -33.73
C GLU A 35 15.60 -3.45 -33.16
N ALA A 36 16.54 -3.99 -33.94
CA ALA A 36 17.97 -3.82 -33.73
C ALA A 36 18.33 -2.33 -33.86
N PHE A 37 18.52 -1.64 -32.73
CA PHE A 37 19.17 -0.33 -32.73
C PHE A 37 20.67 -0.51 -33.01
N ASN A 38 21.02 -0.30 -34.28
CA ASN A 38 22.40 -0.16 -34.73
C ASN A 38 23.06 1.04 -34.06
N ALA A 39 24.27 0.80 -33.56
CA ALA A 39 25.22 1.83 -33.17
C ALA A 39 25.70 2.62 -34.39
N ALA A 40 25.57 3.93 -34.34
CA ALA A 40 26.37 4.92 -35.07
C ALA A 40 26.45 6.12 -34.13
N ASP A 41 27.54 6.32 -33.41
CA ASP A 41 28.77 6.94 -33.88
C ASP A 41 28.53 8.17 -34.75
N THR A 42 28.39 9.32 -34.09
CA THR A 42 28.89 10.60 -34.58
C THR A 42 29.19 11.46 -33.37
N GLY A 43 30.47 11.62 -33.05
CA GLY A 43 30.91 12.72 -32.21
C GLY A 43 30.76 14.05 -32.95
N ASP A 44 30.49 15.12 -32.20
CA ASP A 44 31.30 16.33 -32.29
C ASP A 44 31.14 17.20 -31.04
N SER A 45 32.28 17.75 -30.66
CA SER A 45 32.56 18.91 -29.83
C SER A 45 31.40 19.89 -29.59
N SER A 46 31.21 20.24 -28.32
CA SER A 46 31.58 21.60 -27.94
C SER A 46 31.88 21.75 -26.46
N ARG A 47 33.04 22.36 -26.28
CA ARG A 47 33.80 22.65 -25.09
C ARG A 47 33.38 24.04 -24.63
N THR A 48 32.79 24.16 -23.45
CA THR A 48 32.80 25.43 -22.71
C THR A 48 33.25 25.17 -21.28
N THR A 49 34.56 25.35 -21.10
CA THR A 49 35.21 25.62 -19.83
C THR A 49 34.65 26.90 -19.23
N ALA A 50 34.02 26.82 -18.05
CA ALA A 50 33.86 27.94 -17.14
C ALA A 50 34.44 27.56 -15.78
N LYS A 51 35.67 28.01 -15.61
CA LYS A 51 36.47 28.07 -14.39
C LYS A 51 35.73 28.94 -13.36
N GLY A 52 35.37 28.37 -12.22
CA GLY A 52 34.62 29.04 -11.15
C GLY A 52 34.90 28.41 -9.80
N ASP A 53 36.16 28.51 -9.39
CA ASP A 53 36.70 28.07 -8.12
C ASP A 53 36.15 28.96 -6.98
N LYS A 54 35.25 28.43 -6.16
CA LYS A 54 34.96 28.92 -4.80
C LYS A 54 34.64 27.72 -3.91
N ARG A 55 35.70 27.08 -3.39
CA ARG A 55 35.58 26.24 -2.20
C ARG A 55 35.19 27.14 -1.03
N VAL A 56 33.93 27.08 -0.63
CA VAL A 56 33.48 27.59 0.66
C VAL A 56 34.03 26.63 1.72
N LYS A 57 35.12 27.03 2.37
CA LYS A 57 35.57 26.47 3.64
C LYS A 57 34.53 26.92 4.69
N ILE A 58 33.72 25.99 5.17
CA ILE A 58 32.90 26.21 6.36
C ILE A 58 33.80 25.78 7.52
N ASP A 59 34.38 26.75 8.23
CA ASP A 59 34.98 26.53 9.54
C ASP A 59 33.83 26.17 10.50
N ILE A 60 33.76 24.90 10.87
CA ILE A 60 32.92 24.43 11.96
C ILE A 60 33.72 24.71 13.24
N PRO A 61 33.26 25.58 14.15
CA PRO A 61 33.95 25.80 15.42
C PRO A 61 33.98 24.49 16.21
N ASP A 62 35.15 24.20 16.78
CA ASP A 62 35.42 23.06 17.63
C ASP A 62 34.32 22.92 18.69
N ARG A 63 33.59 21.81 18.59
CA ARG A 63 32.58 21.41 19.55
C ARG A 63 33.32 20.94 20.80
N GLU A 64 33.29 21.78 21.83
CA GLU A 64 33.75 21.48 23.18
C GLU A 64 33.30 20.08 23.61
N GLU A 65 34.28 19.30 24.06
CA GLU A 65 34.12 18.00 24.69
C GLU A 65 33.25 18.16 25.95
N VAL A 66 32.00 17.70 25.87
CA VAL A 66 31.14 17.58 27.05
C VAL A 66 31.57 16.34 27.83
N PRO A 67 31.83 16.46 29.15
CA PRO A 67 32.41 15.40 29.94
C PRO A 67 31.45 14.22 30.12
N THR A 68 32.04 13.05 29.96
CA THR A 68 31.65 11.73 30.44
C THR A 68 30.84 11.81 31.74
N ARG A 69 29.54 11.52 31.66
CA ARG A 69 28.77 11.11 32.84
C ARG A 69 28.70 9.60 32.89
N GLU A 70 29.35 9.08 33.90
CA GLU A 70 29.17 7.75 34.46
C GLU A 70 27.68 7.39 34.54
N SER A 71 27.29 6.28 33.93
CA SER A 71 26.03 5.62 34.25
C SER A 71 26.30 4.13 34.39
N LEU A 72 26.46 3.76 35.66
CA LEU A 72 26.21 2.47 36.29
C LEU A 72 26.15 1.25 35.37
N LYS A 73 27.24 0.48 35.45
CA LYS A 73 27.24 -0.97 35.24
C LYS A 73 26.20 -1.61 36.16
N GLU A 74 25.20 -2.24 35.58
CA GLU A 74 24.47 -3.33 36.23
C GLU A 74 24.73 -4.62 35.45
N ALA A 75 25.14 -5.63 36.20
CA ALA A 75 25.65 -6.88 35.72
C ALA A 75 24.53 -7.83 35.30
N SER A 76 24.74 -8.57 34.21
CA SER A 76 24.45 -10.01 34.20
C SER A 76 25.08 -10.70 32.99
N SER A 77 26.05 -11.55 33.33
CA SER A 77 26.28 -12.91 32.80
C SER A 77 26.19 -13.12 31.28
N ALA A 78 27.31 -13.29 30.59
CA ALA A 78 28.06 -14.56 30.50
C ALA A 78 27.63 -15.42 29.31
N GLY A 79 28.48 -15.41 28.27
CA GLY A 79 28.90 -16.57 27.49
C GLY A 79 27.86 -17.35 26.69
N SER A 80 28.05 -17.45 25.37
CA SER A 80 28.89 -18.53 24.87
C SER A 80 29.26 -18.31 23.40
N SER A 81 30.57 -18.34 23.16
CA SER A 81 31.16 -18.66 21.87
C SER A 81 31.13 -20.18 21.73
N GLY A 82 30.56 -20.70 20.65
CA GLY A 82 30.50 -22.14 20.42
C GLY A 82 30.35 -22.47 18.94
N LYS A 83 31.48 -22.69 18.28
CA LYS A 83 31.60 -23.37 16.99
C LYS A 83 31.16 -24.84 17.12
N ASN A 84 30.54 -25.34 16.06
CA ASN A 84 30.44 -26.74 15.62
C ASN A 84 29.55 -27.72 16.42
N GLY A 85 28.60 -28.35 15.71
CA GLY A 85 27.98 -29.60 16.16
C GLY A 85 26.58 -29.85 15.57
N ILE A 86 26.52 -30.35 14.34
CA ILE A 86 25.33 -31.05 13.83
C ILE A 86 25.19 -32.33 14.67
N GLY A 87 24.31 -32.29 15.67
CA GLY A 87 24.02 -33.37 16.59
C GLY A 87 22.59 -33.87 16.41
N LEU A 88 22.48 -35.19 16.28
CA LEU A 88 21.35 -36.03 15.89
C LEU A 88 20.15 -36.00 16.87
N ALA A 89 19.63 -34.82 17.21
CA ALA A 89 18.47 -34.64 18.12
C ALA A 89 17.24 -33.97 17.45
N GLY A 90 17.31 -33.69 16.14
CA GLY A 90 16.22 -33.04 15.39
C GLY A 90 15.12 -33.97 14.86
N VAL A 91 15.30 -35.29 14.91
CA VAL A 91 14.38 -36.24 14.24
C VAL A 91 13.12 -36.51 15.05
N LEU A 92 13.18 -36.48 16.39
CA LEU A 92 11.99 -36.71 17.23
C LEU A 92 11.01 -35.51 17.25
N GLY A 93 11.50 -34.28 17.09
CA GLY A 93 10.66 -33.08 17.02
C GLY A 93 9.82 -33.00 15.74
N ILE A 94 10.40 -33.43 14.61
CA ILE A 94 9.71 -33.39 13.31
C ILE A 94 8.60 -34.47 13.22
N VAL A 95 8.81 -35.65 13.83
CA VAL A 95 7.78 -36.70 13.86
C VAL A 95 6.59 -36.28 14.73
N ALA A 96 6.81 -35.65 15.88
CA ALA A 96 5.72 -35.15 16.71
C ALA A 96 4.90 -34.07 16.00
N LEU A 97 5.54 -33.18 15.24
CA LEU A 97 4.88 -32.11 14.49
C LEU A 97 4.08 -32.67 13.29
N ALA A 98 4.58 -33.71 12.61
CA ALA A 98 3.86 -34.40 11.54
C ALA A 98 2.61 -35.16 12.05
N VAL A 99 2.66 -35.74 13.26
CA VAL A 99 1.50 -36.42 13.87
C VAL A 99 0.42 -35.40 14.28
N VAL A 100 0.78 -34.22 14.78
CA VAL A 100 -0.19 -33.18 15.14
C VAL A 100 -0.87 -32.59 13.90
N VAL A 101 -0.14 -32.39 12.79
CA VAL A 101 -0.72 -31.86 11.54
C VAL A 101 -1.65 -32.88 10.86
N THR A 102 -1.31 -34.17 10.89
CA THR A 102 -2.16 -35.23 10.30
C THR A 102 -3.42 -35.52 11.13
N ALA A 103 -3.34 -35.46 12.47
CA ALA A 103 -4.50 -35.57 13.33
C ALA A 103 -5.44 -34.35 13.24
N GLY A 104 -4.90 -33.13 13.10
CA GLY A 104 -5.70 -31.93 12.92
C GLY A 104 -6.48 -31.89 11.59
N ALA A 105 -5.85 -32.33 10.50
CA ALA A 105 -6.49 -32.36 9.17
C ALA A 105 -7.63 -33.39 9.09
N THR A 106 -7.49 -34.55 9.74
CA THR A 106 -8.54 -35.58 9.76
C THR A 106 -9.75 -35.17 10.61
N ALA A 107 -9.54 -34.49 11.74
CA ALA A 107 -10.64 -33.96 12.55
C ALA A 107 -11.47 -32.88 11.82
N LEU A 108 -10.81 -31.99 11.06
CA LEU A 108 -11.50 -30.98 10.25
C LEU A 108 -12.33 -31.60 9.10
N LEU A 109 -11.83 -32.65 8.46
CA LEU A 109 -12.53 -33.33 7.37
C LEU A 109 -13.77 -34.08 7.89
N VAL A 110 -13.67 -34.72 9.05
CA VAL A 110 -14.82 -35.36 9.73
C VAL A 110 -15.84 -34.30 10.19
N TYR A 111 -15.39 -33.16 10.69
CA TYR A 111 -16.29 -32.06 11.07
C TYR A 111 -17.08 -31.52 9.87
N PHE A 112 -16.45 -31.37 8.69
CA PHE A 112 -17.13 -30.96 7.46
C PHE A 112 -18.08 -32.02 6.88
N LEU A 113 -17.88 -33.31 7.18
CA LEU A 113 -18.77 -34.39 6.75
C LEU A 113 -19.99 -34.57 7.67
N ILE A 114 -19.90 -34.16 8.94
CA ILE A 114 -21.00 -34.29 9.92
C ILE A 114 -21.88 -33.02 9.95
N LEU A 115 -21.39 -31.88 9.48
CA LEU A 115 -22.23 -30.70 9.29
C LEU A 115 -23.33 -31.01 8.27
N PRO A 116 -24.63 -30.92 8.65
CA PRO A 116 -25.72 -31.10 7.71
C PRO A 116 -25.57 -30.04 6.62
N GLN A 117 -25.32 -30.48 5.39
CA GLN A 117 -25.35 -29.61 4.23
C GLN A 117 -26.78 -29.06 4.15
N ALA A 118 -26.93 -27.80 4.53
CA ALA A 118 -28.08 -27.00 4.13
C ALA A 118 -28.01 -26.89 2.61
N SER A 119 -28.60 -27.88 1.95
CA SER A 119 -28.86 -27.90 0.53
C SER A 119 -29.64 -26.64 0.18
N SER A 120 -28.94 -25.64 -0.37
CA SER A 120 -29.57 -24.52 -1.08
C SER A 120 -30.18 -25.07 -2.36
N GLY A 121 -31.32 -25.74 -2.22
CA GLY A 121 -32.27 -25.96 -3.29
C GLY A 121 -32.95 -24.63 -3.59
N ASN A 122 -32.41 -23.87 -4.54
CA ASN A 122 -33.18 -22.81 -5.19
C ASN A 122 -34.22 -23.46 -6.12
N THR A 123 -35.28 -23.99 -5.53
CA THR A 123 -36.56 -24.19 -6.20
C THR A 123 -37.51 -23.12 -5.66
N THR A 124 -37.34 -21.89 -6.15
CA THR A 124 -38.35 -20.84 -5.96
C THR A 124 -39.39 -20.97 -7.07
N SER A 125 -40.24 -21.99 -6.97
CA SER A 125 -41.57 -21.93 -7.57
C SER A 125 -42.48 -21.19 -6.59
N ASN A 126 -42.28 -19.87 -6.49
CA ASN A 126 -43.27 -19.00 -5.87
C ASN A 126 -44.21 -18.53 -6.98
N THR A 127 -45.43 -19.06 -6.93
CA THR A 127 -46.64 -18.43 -7.45
C THR A 127 -46.73 -17.03 -6.84
N ALA A 128 -46.06 -16.07 -7.47
CA ALA A 128 -46.16 -14.67 -7.12
C ALA A 128 -47.53 -14.19 -7.59
N ASN A 129 -48.35 -13.76 -6.63
CA ASN A 129 -49.49 -12.91 -6.89
C ASN A 129 -49.03 -11.76 -7.80
N SER A 130 -49.64 -11.66 -8.98
CA SER A 130 -49.25 -10.74 -10.06
C SER A 130 -49.25 -9.26 -9.66
N SER A 131 -49.77 -8.89 -8.49
CA SER A 131 -49.83 -7.51 -8.00
C SER A 131 -48.49 -7.01 -7.42
N GLU A 132 -47.72 -7.83 -6.69
CA GLU A 132 -46.46 -7.37 -6.07
C GLU A 132 -45.33 -7.17 -7.08
N VAL A 133 -45.31 -7.98 -8.15
CA VAL A 133 -44.29 -7.87 -9.21
C VAL A 133 -44.46 -6.57 -10.01
N ASN A 134 -45.69 -6.08 -10.14
CA ASN A 134 -45.97 -4.82 -10.81
C ASN A 134 -45.58 -3.62 -9.94
N ASP A 135 -45.78 -3.70 -8.62
CA ASP A 135 -45.41 -2.64 -7.67
C ASP A 135 -43.88 -2.47 -7.56
N LEU A 136 -43.13 -3.59 -7.53
CA LEU A 136 -41.66 -3.53 -7.56
C LEU A 136 -41.10 -2.95 -8.85
N LYS A 137 -41.72 -3.23 -10.01
CA LYS A 137 -41.28 -2.65 -11.28
C LYS A 137 -41.46 -1.13 -11.29
N GLN A 138 -42.57 -0.62 -10.76
CA GLN A 138 -42.77 0.83 -10.63
C GLN A 138 -41.75 1.47 -9.69
N GLN A 139 -41.43 0.85 -8.55
CA GLN A 139 -40.43 1.40 -7.64
C GLN A 139 -39.02 1.43 -8.25
N MET A 140 -38.64 0.43 -9.05
CA MET A 140 -37.33 0.44 -9.73
C MET A 140 -37.26 1.51 -10.84
N GLU A 141 -38.37 1.75 -11.55
CA GLU A 141 -38.42 2.78 -12.58
C GLU A 141 -38.42 4.19 -11.98
N GLU A 142 -39.10 4.40 -10.84
CA GLU A 142 -39.04 5.66 -10.09
C GLU A 142 -37.63 5.94 -9.52
N LEU A 143 -36.96 4.92 -8.97
CA LEU A 143 -35.57 5.08 -8.51
C LEU A 143 -34.61 5.38 -9.66
N SER A 144 -34.76 4.71 -10.80
CA SER A 144 -33.89 4.94 -11.96
C SER A 144 -34.06 6.36 -12.52
N ASN A 145 -35.29 6.86 -12.58
CA ASN A 145 -35.55 8.24 -13.02
C ASN A 145 -34.95 9.26 -12.04
N ARG A 146 -35.06 9.05 -10.73
CA ARG A 146 -34.40 9.91 -9.73
C ARG A 146 -32.86 9.94 -9.86
N ILE A 147 -32.24 8.82 -10.24
CA ILE A 147 -30.78 8.76 -10.45
C ILE A 147 -30.37 9.46 -11.77
N GLN A 148 -31.18 9.36 -12.83
CA GLN A 148 -30.92 10.10 -14.08
C GLN A 148 -31.14 11.60 -13.92
N ASP A 149 -32.18 12.02 -13.21
CA ASP A 149 -32.44 13.44 -12.94
C ASP A 149 -31.37 14.05 -12.00
N GLY A 150 -30.80 13.24 -11.11
CA GLY A 150 -29.65 13.61 -10.28
C GLY A 150 -28.31 13.69 -11.03
N LYS A 151 -28.26 13.31 -12.32
CA LYS A 151 -27.07 13.37 -13.18
C LYS A 151 -27.07 14.55 -14.14
N ASN A 152 -27.89 15.57 -13.88
CA ASN A 152 -27.62 16.91 -14.39
C ASN A 152 -26.59 17.58 -13.46
N PRO A 153 -25.31 17.75 -13.86
CA PRO A 153 -24.40 18.59 -13.10
C PRO A 153 -24.97 20.00 -13.16
N SER A 154 -25.57 20.46 -12.06
CA SER A 154 -25.98 21.85 -11.90
C SER A 154 -24.73 22.72 -12.15
N PRO A 155 -24.67 23.46 -13.27
CA PRO A 155 -23.55 24.33 -13.54
C PRO A 155 -23.83 25.63 -12.80
N GLY A 156 -23.43 25.72 -11.53
CA GLY A 156 -23.45 26.99 -10.81
C GLY A 156 -23.95 26.99 -9.37
N SER A 157 -23.56 26.03 -8.53
CA SER A 157 -23.35 26.37 -7.12
C SER A 157 -21.89 26.79 -6.95
N THR A 158 -21.60 28.04 -7.34
CA THR A 158 -20.47 28.77 -6.77
C THR A 158 -20.85 29.07 -5.32
N ASP A 159 -20.84 28.05 -4.47
CA ASP A 159 -21.00 28.23 -3.03
C ASP A 159 -19.66 28.79 -2.53
N PRO A 160 -19.60 30.06 -2.10
CA PRO A 160 -18.36 30.70 -1.74
C PRO A 160 -18.02 30.43 -0.27
N ASP A 161 -18.19 29.22 0.24
CA ASP A 161 -17.73 28.92 1.62
C ASP A 161 -17.44 27.44 1.94
N ASP A 162 -17.27 26.58 0.93
CA ASP A 162 -16.60 25.29 1.11
C ASP A 162 -15.08 25.44 0.86
N ARG A 163 -14.52 26.53 1.39
CA ARG A 163 -13.09 26.54 1.70
C ARG A 163 -12.92 25.61 2.89
N GLU A 164 -12.91 24.30 2.61
CA GLU A 164 -12.24 23.31 3.44
C GLU A 164 -10.96 23.99 3.86
N VAL A 165 -10.85 24.38 5.14
CA VAL A 165 -9.76 25.23 5.60
C VAL A 165 -8.54 24.33 5.55
N TYR A 166 -7.90 24.32 4.38
CA TYR A 166 -6.60 23.75 4.16
C TYR A 166 -5.68 24.64 4.97
N ILE A 167 -5.46 24.25 6.22
CA ILE A 167 -4.41 24.85 7.01
C ILE A 167 -3.14 24.44 6.29
N GLU A 168 -2.61 25.31 5.42
CA GLU A 168 -1.37 25.09 4.67
C GLU A 168 -0.19 25.10 5.66
N GLN A 169 -0.11 24.07 6.51
CA GLN A 169 0.99 23.85 7.41
C GLN A 169 2.06 23.08 6.65
N LYS A 170 3.17 23.75 6.36
CA LYS A 170 4.34 23.07 5.82
C LYS A 170 5.03 22.27 6.92
N ARG A 171 5.28 20.99 6.66
CA ARG A 171 6.03 20.09 7.56
C ARG A 171 7.22 19.49 6.82
N ARG A 172 8.29 19.19 7.54
CA ARG A 172 9.46 18.49 6.99
C ARG A 172 9.34 17.00 7.27
N VAL A 173 9.69 16.17 6.29
CA VAL A 173 9.70 14.72 6.44
C VAL A 173 10.91 14.27 7.24
N ASN A 174 10.67 13.62 8.37
CA ASN A 174 11.69 13.06 9.26
C ASN A 174 11.58 11.52 9.33
N SER A 175 11.98 10.84 8.26
CA SER A 175 12.08 9.36 8.20
C SER A 175 13.54 8.89 8.00
N PRO A 176 14.38 8.90 9.05
CA PRO A 176 15.81 8.60 8.93
C PRO A 176 16.12 7.10 8.78
N GLY A 177 15.20 6.21 9.18
CA GLY A 177 15.40 4.76 9.10
C GLY A 177 15.36 4.25 7.67
N ASP A 178 14.17 4.27 7.06
CA ASP A 178 13.96 3.77 5.68
C ASP A 178 14.40 4.78 4.60
N GLY A 179 14.72 6.02 4.99
CA GLY A 179 15.14 7.10 4.09
C GLY A 179 14.01 7.79 3.32
N PHE A 180 12.77 7.33 3.49
CA PHE A 180 11.59 7.95 2.87
C PHE A 180 10.33 7.80 3.73
N LEU A 181 9.34 8.66 3.47
CA LEU A 181 7.98 8.55 3.97
C LEU A 181 7.06 8.08 2.84
N ALA A 182 6.26 7.04 3.09
CA ALA A 182 5.34 6.52 2.10
C ALA A 182 4.07 7.38 2.03
N LEU A 183 3.81 7.98 0.85
CA LEU A 183 2.52 8.59 0.54
C LEU A 183 1.58 7.50 0.02
N ARG A 184 0.37 7.38 0.59
CA ARG A 184 -0.58 6.32 0.27
C ARG A 184 -1.92 6.86 -0.21
N ASP A 185 -2.71 6.05 -0.90
CA ASP A 185 -4.07 6.43 -1.29
C ASP A 185 -5.10 6.29 -0.17
N GLN A 186 -4.79 5.48 0.85
CA GLN A 186 -5.61 5.31 2.05
C GLN A 186 -4.80 5.51 3.33
N PRO A 187 -5.44 5.93 4.44
CA PRO A 187 -4.82 6.11 5.75
C PRO A 187 -4.61 4.75 6.43
N SER A 188 -3.80 3.88 5.81
CA SER A 188 -3.50 2.55 6.33
C SER A 188 -2.17 2.06 5.80
N ALA A 189 -1.33 1.52 6.69
CA ALA A 189 -0.08 0.88 6.29
C ALA A 189 -0.29 -0.51 5.67
N LYS A 190 -1.40 -1.19 6.01
CA LYS A 190 -1.71 -2.56 5.57
C LYS A 190 -2.47 -2.61 4.26
N VAL A 191 -3.48 -1.75 4.09
CA VAL A 191 -4.42 -1.81 2.95
C VAL A 191 -4.12 -0.73 1.92
N GLY A 192 -3.66 0.45 2.34
CA GLY A 192 -3.39 1.57 1.44
C GLY A 192 -2.24 1.26 0.49
N ARG A 193 -2.44 1.48 -0.80
CA ARG A 193 -1.39 1.35 -1.82
C ARG A 193 -0.49 2.58 -1.77
N ARG A 194 0.82 2.35 -1.89
CA ARG A 194 1.80 3.44 -1.93
C ARG A 194 1.75 4.14 -3.28
N LEU A 195 1.44 5.43 -3.26
CA LEU A 195 1.44 6.34 -4.41
C LEU A 195 2.85 6.86 -4.70
N ALA A 196 3.60 7.23 -3.66
CA ALA A 196 4.93 7.81 -3.81
C ALA A 196 5.83 7.51 -2.60
N LYS A 197 7.14 7.72 -2.79
CA LYS A 197 8.15 7.73 -1.73
C LYS A 197 8.68 9.17 -1.59
N ILE A 198 8.39 9.81 -0.47
CA ILE A 198 8.83 11.19 -0.18
C ILE A 198 10.17 11.11 0.53
N PRO A 199 11.27 11.64 -0.03
CA PRO A 199 12.59 11.57 0.61
C PRO A 199 12.64 12.22 1.98
N HIS A 200 13.54 11.75 2.86
CA HIS A 200 13.84 12.43 4.12
C HIS A 200 14.33 13.87 3.86
N GLY A 201 13.91 14.81 4.70
CA GLY A 201 14.27 16.23 4.61
C GLY A 201 13.38 17.04 3.67
N GLU A 202 12.50 16.41 2.91
CA GLU A 202 11.59 17.09 1.98
C GLU A 202 10.49 17.85 2.72
N VAL A 203 9.98 18.95 2.14
CA VAL A 203 8.89 19.75 2.71
C VAL A 203 7.58 19.40 2.02
N VAL A 204 6.53 19.19 2.81
CA VAL A 204 5.20 18.81 2.32
C VAL A 204 4.14 19.74 2.88
N ASP A 205 3.03 19.89 2.16
CA ASP A 205 1.87 20.63 2.67
C ASP A 205 0.96 19.66 3.43
N LEU A 206 0.77 19.91 4.72
CA LEU A 206 -0.12 19.13 5.58
C LEU A 206 -1.55 19.61 5.41
N GLY A 207 -2.49 18.68 5.30
CA GLY A 207 -3.93 18.92 5.33
C GLY A 207 -4.57 18.36 6.60
N ALA A 208 -5.84 17.94 6.49
CA ALA A 208 -6.57 17.35 7.61
C ALA A 208 -5.97 16.02 8.08
N CYS A 209 -5.99 15.80 9.39
CA CYS A 209 -5.60 14.55 10.02
C CYS A 209 -6.83 13.80 10.51
N GLN A 210 -6.76 12.47 10.50
CA GLN A 210 -7.78 11.65 11.15
C GLN A 210 -7.72 11.80 12.67
N ASP A 211 -8.85 11.66 13.33
CA ASP A 211 -8.93 11.66 14.79
C ASP A 211 -8.36 10.37 15.42
N ARG A 212 -8.36 9.28 14.66
CA ARG A 212 -7.88 7.98 15.11
C ARG A 212 -6.35 7.92 15.10
N THR A 213 -5.79 7.45 16.21
CA THR A 213 -4.37 7.11 16.32
C THR A 213 -4.12 5.65 15.97
N GLU A 214 -2.95 5.39 15.40
CA GLU A 214 -2.43 4.05 15.13
C GLU A 214 -0.99 3.95 15.66
N THR A 215 -0.51 2.72 15.87
CA THR A 215 0.89 2.45 16.24
C THR A 215 1.57 1.67 15.13
N ILE A 216 2.60 2.27 14.52
CA ILE A 216 3.36 1.70 13.40
C ILE A 216 4.85 1.79 13.75
N GLY A 217 5.57 0.67 13.71
CA GLY A 217 7.00 0.64 14.01
C GLY A 217 7.35 1.13 15.43
N GLY A 218 6.47 0.88 16.41
CA GLY A 218 6.67 1.29 17.80
C GLY A 218 6.39 2.77 18.09
N ARG A 219 5.89 3.52 17.10
CA ARG A 219 5.49 4.92 17.25
C ARG A 219 3.99 5.09 17.07
N THR A 220 3.40 5.94 17.92
CA THR A 220 1.97 6.26 17.87
C THR A 220 1.77 7.62 17.20
N GLY A 221 0.88 7.66 16.21
CA GLY A 221 0.59 8.84 15.41
C GLY A 221 -0.77 8.72 14.74
N ARG A 222 -1.08 9.65 13.85
CA ARG A 222 -2.31 9.72 13.06
C ARG A 222 -1.97 9.78 11.59
N TRP A 223 -2.93 9.41 10.75
CA TRP A 223 -2.82 9.62 9.32
C TRP A 223 -3.27 11.03 8.97
N CYS A 224 -2.41 11.77 8.28
CA CYS A 224 -2.73 13.09 7.75
C CYS A 224 -2.71 13.09 6.24
N ARG A 225 -3.64 13.84 5.66
CA ARG A 225 -3.64 14.14 4.24
C ARG A 225 -2.45 15.06 3.95
N VAL A 226 -1.68 14.76 2.92
CA VAL A 226 -0.46 15.48 2.57
C VAL A 226 -0.44 15.71 1.07
N ARG A 227 0.01 16.90 0.66
CA ARG A 227 0.32 17.22 -0.74
C ARG A 227 1.83 17.22 -0.95
N TRP A 228 2.28 16.49 -1.96
CA TRP A 228 3.67 16.48 -2.39
C TRP A 228 3.77 16.28 -3.90
N ASN A 229 4.56 17.12 -4.59
CA ASN A 229 4.69 17.10 -6.06
C ASN A 229 3.35 17.09 -6.82
N GLY A 230 2.37 17.86 -6.33
CA GLY A 230 1.03 17.93 -6.91
C GLY A 230 0.12 16.72 -6.62
N LEU A 231 0.64 15.68 -5.97
CA LEU A 231 -0.13 14.51 -5.57
C LEU A 231 -0.68 14.68 -4.14
N TRP A 232 -1.95 14.33 -3.97
CA TRP A 232 -2.57 14.21 -2.65
C TRP A 232 -2.61 12.75 -2.21
N GLY A 233 -2.26 12.51 -0.95
CA GLY A 233 -2.38 11.20 -0.34
C GLY A 233 -2.34 11.27 1.17
N TRP A 234 -2.17 10.13 1.80
CA TRP A 234 -2.07 9.96 3.25
C TRP A 234 -0.65 9.61 3.65
N ALA A 235 -0.15 10.30 4.66
CA ALA A 235 1.14 10.01 5.28
C ALA A 235 0.97 9.95 6.80
N PHE A 236 1.86 9.24 7.48
CA PHE A 236 1.80 9.07 8.92
C PHE A 236 2.52 10.23 9.62
N ASP A 237 1.80 10.96 10.48
CA ASP A 237 2.23 12.26 11.02
C ASP A 237 3.46 12.18 11.93
N VAL A 238 3.74 11.02 12.52
CA VAL A 238 4.89 10.83 13.43
C VAL A 238 6.25 10.99 12.74
N TRP A 239 6.23 11.05 11.40
CA TRP A 239 7.38 11.29 10.53
C TRP A 239 7.36 12.68 9.88
N LEU A 240 6.56 13.60 10.42
CA LEU A 240 6.44 14.99 9.99
C LEU A 240 6.78 15.93 11.17
N GLU A 241 7.71 16.86 10.97
CA GLU A 241 8.14 17.86 11.96
C GLU A 241 7.84 19.29 11.52
#